data_AF-A0AA44NGU4-F1
#
_entry.id   AF-A0AA44NGU4-F1
#
_cell.length_a   1.000
_cell.length_b   1.000
_cell.length_c   1.000
_cell.angle_alpha   90.00
_cell.angle_beta   90.00
_cell.angle_gamma   90.00
#
_symmetry.space_group_name_H-M   'P 1'
#
loop_
_entity.id
_entity.type
_entity.pdbx_description
1 polymer ?
#
loop_
_entity_poly.entity_id
_entity_poly.type
_entity_poly.pdbx_seq_one_letter_code
_entity_poly.pdbx_strand_id
1 'polypeptide(L)'
;MKNNALTLVLKNNWITSPSGHIYSGKYMVGRFNLTDAFIVEYMKLIYGIEIPDSWINSNFTDISAADTRRVMYMEGCDILSKDIMNEIRSAVKSPPDNVKIYCNGEHVTKIEVMEERNEIIL
;
A
#
# COMPACT_ATOMS: atom_id res chain seq x y z
N MET A 1 -8.36 16.91 -17.99
CA MET A 1 -7.95 15.50 -17.77
C MET A 1 -7.01 15.48 -16.58
N LYS A 2 -7.34 14.77 -15.48
CA LYS A 2 -6.31 14.49 -14.46
C LYS A 2 -5.32 13.53 -15.09
N ASN A 3 -4.03 13.87 -15.09
CA ASN A 3 -2.98 12.95 -15.50
C ASN A 3 -3.03 11.74 -14.55
N ASN A 4 -3.58 10.62 -15.01
CA ASN A 4 -3.51 9.33 -14.31
C ASN A 4 -2.10 8.70 -14.45
N ALA A 5 -1.08 9.53 -14.59
CA ALA A 5 0.29 9.08 -14.77
C ALA A 5 0.80 8.53 -13.43
N LEU A 6 1.00 7.21 -13.38
CA LEU A 6 1.65 6.57 -12.24
C LEU A 6 3.11 7.05 -12.17
N THR A 7 3.50 7.54 -11.00
CA THR A 7 4.86 8.00 -10.71
C THR A 7 5.52 7.02 -9.75
N LEU A 8 6.76 6.61 -10.03
CA LEU A 8 7.53 5.73 -9.16
C LEU A 8 7.87 6.47 -7.84
N VAL A 9 7.60 5.81 -6.71
CA VAL A 9 8.02 6.29 -5.39
C VAL A 9 9.51 5.97 -5.23
N LEU A 10 10.33 7.01 -5.22
CA LEU A 10 11.77 6.90 -5.01
C LEU A 10 12.10 7.02 -3.52
N LYS A 11 13.24 6.46 -3.13
CA LYS A 11 13.83 6.69 -1.81
C LYS A 11 13.90 8.19 -1.54
N ASN A 12 13.48 8.61 -0.35
CA ASN A 12 13.44 10.00 0.10
C ASN A 12 12.34 10.90 -0.53
N ASN A 13 11.46 10.40 -1.40
CA ASN A 13 10.31 11.17 -1.91
C ASN A 13 9.33 11.62 -0.80
N TRP A 14 9.43 11.02 0.38
CA TRP A 14 8.65 11.35 1.56
C TRP A 14 9.24 12.54 2.37
N ILE A 15 10.48 12.97 2.09
CA ILE A 15 11.22 13.97 2.88
C ILE A 15 10.85 15.41 2.50
N THR A 16 10.42 15.65 1.25
CA THR A 16 10.04 16.99 0.80
C THR A 16 8.63 17.34 1.26
N SER A 17 8.56 18.00 2.41
CA SER A 17 7.33 18.51 3.00
C SER A 17 7.43 20.01 3.29
N PRO A 18 6.41 20.80 2.96
CA PRO A 18 6.30 22.17 3.44
C PRO A 18 6.34 22.20 4.97
N SER A 19 7.07 23.16 5.54
CA SER A 19 7.10 23.39 6.99
C SER A 19 5.67 23.67 7.50
N GLY A 20 5.17 22.81 8.39
CA GLY A 20 3.85 22.99 9.03
C GLY A 20 2.83 21.87 8.76
N HIS A 21 3.12 20.91 7.87
CA HIS A 21 2.25 19.74 7.73
C HIS A 21 2.61 18.64 8.74
N ILE A 22 1.66 18.38 9.64
CA ILE A 22 1.67 17.18 10.49
C ILE A 22 1.03 16.06 9.67
N TYR A 23 1.84 15.13 9.15
CA TYR A 23 1.35 13.93 8.48
C TYR A 23 0.98 12.86 9.50
N SER A 24 -0.12 13.09 10.20
CA SER A 24 -0.68 12.15 11.16
C SER A 24 -2.00 11.61 10.61
N GLY A 25 -1.98 10.38 10.13
CA GLY A 25 -3.19 9.71 9.67
C GLY A 25 -2.97 8.21 9.63
N LYS A 26 -4.07 7.47 9.80
CA LYS A 26 -4.09 6.01 9.88
C LYS A 26 -3.29 5.35 8.74
N TYR A 27 -3.43 5.86 7.53
CA TYR A 27 -2.76 5.35 6.33
C TYR A 27 -1.83 6.38 5.67
N MET A 28 -1.17 7.23 6.46
CA MET A 28 -0.24 8.25 5.93
C MET A 28 1.24 7.85 6.04
N VAL A 29 2.06 8.28 5.06
CA VAL A 29 3.52 8.13 5.00
C VAL A 29 4.16 9.42 4.47
N GLY A 30 4.53 10.33 5.37
CA GLY A 30 4.88 11.70 4.96
C GLY A 30 3.69 12.29 4.17
N ARG A 31 3.95 12.90 3.01
CA ARG A 31 2.88 13.42 2.14
C ARG A 31 1.97 12.37 1.50
N PHE A 32 2.33 11.09 1.56
CA PHE A 32 1.58 10.05 0.87
C PHE A 32 0.41 9.51 1.70
N ASN A 33 -0.69 9.21 1.02
CA ASN A 33 -1.84 8.46 1.52
C ASN A 33 -1.86 7.08 0.88
N LEU A 34 -1.79 6.02 1.68
CA LEU A 34 -1.92 4.64 1.21
C LEU A 34 -3.39 4.38 0.91
N THR A 35 -3.71 3.91 -0.29
CA THR A 35 -5.08 3.52 -0.63
C THR A 35 -5.38 2.11 -0.10
N ASP A 36 -6.65 1.82 0.14
CA ASP A 36 -7.07 0.48 0.56
C ASP A 36 -6.66 -0.57 -0.49
N ALA A 37 -6.79 -0.25 -1.78
CA ALA A 37 -6.33 -1.11 -2.87
C ALA A 37 -4.83 -1.43 -2.78
N PHE A 38 -3.99 -0.43 -2.47
CA PHE A 38 -2.57 -0.64 -2.27
C PHE A 38 -2.29 -1.53 -1.05
N ILE A 39 -2.99 -1.31 0.07
CA ILE A 39 -2.83 -2.13 1.28
C ILE A 39 -3.20 -3.58 0.99
N VAL A 40 -4.34 -3.81 0.32
CA VAL A 40 -4.78 -5.17 -0.06
C VAL A 40 -3.74 -5.85 -0.96
N GLU A 41 -3.25 -5.16 -1.98
CA GLU A 41 -2.26 -5.72 -2.90
C GLU A 41 -0.92 -5.98 -2.20
N TYR A 42 -0.51 -5.12 -1.27
CA TYR A 42 0.68 -5.34 -0.45
C TYR A 42 0.55 -6.60 0.41
N MET A 43 -0.58 -6.76 1.11
CA MET A 43 -0.84 -7.95 1.94
C MET A 43 -0.81 -9.23 1.11
N LYS A 44 -1.34 -9.16 -0.12
CA LYS A 44 -1.31 -10.29 -1.06
C LYS A 44 0.11 -10.60 -1.54
N LEU A 45 0.84 -9.62 -2.06
CA LEU A 45 2.14 -9.86 -2.70
C LEU A 45 3.28 -10.12 -1.71
N ILE A 46 3.26 -9.47 -0.54
CA ILE A 46 4.36 -9.52 0.44
C ILE A 46 4.09 -10.55 1.54
N TYR A 47 2.86 -10.65 2.04
CA TYR A 47 2.50 -11.60 3.10
C TYR A 47 1.76 -12.85 2.60
N GLY A 48 1.37 -12.90 1.32
CA GLY A 48 0.61 -14.04 0.78
C GLY A 48 -0.83 -14.12 1.32
N ILE A 49 -1.37 -13.02 1.86
CA ILE A 49 -2.69 -12.99 2.49
C ILE A 49 -3.69 -12.37 1.52
N GLU A 50 -4.67 -13.17 1.09
CA GLU A 50 -5.76 -12.72 0.23
C GLU A 50 -7.12 -12.97 0.92
N ILE A 51 -7.89 -11.90 1.11
CA ILE A 51 -9.23 -11.98 1.71
C ILE A 51 -10.27 -12.21 0.60
N PRO A 52 -10.99 -13.34 0.62
CA PRO A 52 -11.97 -13.67 -0.42
C PRO A 52 -13.25 -12.83 -0.29
N ASP A 53 -13.92 -12.60 -1.42
CA ASP A 53 -15.16 -11.80 -1.48
C ASP A 53 -16.27 -12.35 -0.57
N SER A 54 -16.31 -13.67 -0.38
CA SER A 54 -17.31 -14.33 0.47
C SER A 54 -17.23 -13.90 1.94
N TRP A 55 -16.04 -13.52 2.43
CA TRP A 55 -15.85 -13.09 3.82
C TRP A 55 -16.27 -11.64 4.05
N ILE A 56 -16.17 -10.79 3.03
CA ILE A 56 -16.47 -9.35 3.14
C ILE A 56 -17.91 -9.01 2.75
N ASN A 57 -18.52 -9.77 1.84
CA ASN A 57 -19.89 -9.52 1.37
C ASN A 57 -20.94 -9.81 2.45
N SER A 58 -20.68 -10.72 3.38
CA SER A 58 -21.60 -11.02 4.49
C SER A 58 -21.52 -10.01 5.64
N ASN A 59 -20.36 -9.37 5.82
CA ASN A 59 -20.06 -8.57 7.01
C ASN A 59 -20.21 -7.06 6.79
N PHE A 60 -20.20 -6.58 5.54
CA PHE A 60 -20.18 -5.15 5.21
C PHE A 60 -21.09 -4.84 4.01
N THR A 61 -22.40 -4.81 4.23
CA THR A 61 -23.40 -4.56 3.16
C THR A 61 -23.47 -3.09 2.73
N ASP A 62 -23.14 -2.17 3.63
CA ASP A 62 -23.27 -0.71 3.40
C ASP A 62 -22.04 -0.08 2.71
N ILE A 63 -21.00 -0.88 2.47
CA ILE A 63 -19.74 -0.42 1.88
C ILE A 63 -19.59 -1.06 0.50
N SER A 64 -19.63 -0.24 -0.54
CA SER A 64 -19.54 -0.73 -1.93
C SER A 64 -18.11 -1.08 -2.36
N ALA A 65 -17.10 -0.36 -1.83
CA ALA A 65 -15.70 -0.59 -2.17
C ALA A 65 -15.20 -1.92 -1.56
N ALA A 66 -14.87 -2.89 -2.41
CA ALA A 66 -14.40 -4.20 -1.97
C ALA A 66 -13.11 -4.11 -1.14
N ASP A 67 -12.13 -3.31 -1.57
CA ASP A 67 -10.85 -3.20 -0.88
C ASP A 67 -10.97 -2.53 0.49
N THR A 68 -11.84 -1.53 0.65
CA THR A 68 -12.14 -0.94 1.95
C THR A 68 -12.69 -1.99 2.92
N ARG A 69 -13.59 -2.87 2.44
CA ARG A 69 -14.12 -3.96 3.27
C ARG A 69 -13.05 -4.99 3.63
N ARG A 70 -12.13 -5.30 2.71
CA ARG A 70 -10.98 -6.18 2.99
C ARG A 70 -10.08 -5.57 4.06
N VAL A 71 -9.74 -4.29 3.95
CA VAL A 71 -8.93 -3.59 4.95
C VAL A 71 -9.62 -3.62 6.31
N MET A 72 -10.90 -3.27 6.38
CA MET A 72 -11.67 -3.32 7.64
C MET A 72 -11.73 -4.73 8.23
N TYR A 73 -11.90 -5.76 7.40
CA TYR A 73 -11.85 -7.15 7.84
C TYR A 73 -10.48 -7.50 8.41
N MET A 74 -9.40 -7.17 7.71
CA MET A 74 -8.04 -7.44 8.17
C MET A 74 -7.75 -6.75 9.50
N GLU A 75 -8.25 -5.54 9.72
CA GLU A 75 -8.09 -4.84 10.99
C GLU A 75 -8.92 -5.46 12.11
N GLY A 76 -10.19 -5.78 11.83
CA GLY A 76 -11.09 -6.42 12.80
C GLY A 76 -10.61 -7.80 13.25
N CYS A 77 -9.84 -8.48 12.41
CA CYS A 77 -9.24 -9.79 12.68
C CYS A 77 -7.76 -9.72 13.10
N ASP A 78 -7.20 -8.53 13.37
CA ASP A 78 -5.80 -8.30 13.73
C ASP A 78 -4.75 -8.83 12.71
N ILE A 79 -5.19 -9.03 11.45
CA ILE A 79 -4.34 -9.36 10.30
C ILE A 79 -3.56 -8.12 9.84
N LEU A 80 -4.16 -6.93 9.89
CA LEU A 80 -3.51 -5.66 9.58
C LEU A 80 -3.19 -4.91 10.89
N SER A 81 -2.24 -5.45 11.63
CA SER A 81 -1.83 -4.88 12.92
C SER A 81 -1.07 -3.55 12.75
N LYS A 82 -0.87 -2.84 13.87
CA LYS A 82 -0.07 -1.59 13.89
C LYS A 82 1.36 -1.82 13.38
N ASP A 83 1.95 -2.97 13.69
CA ASP A 83 3.31 -3.31 13.31
C ASP A 83 3.43 -3.59 11.81
N ILE A 84 2.48 -4.36 11.26
CA ILE A 84 2.37 -4.58 9.80
C ILE A 84 2.19 -3.24 9.08
N MET A 85 1.32 -2.36 9.60
CA MET A 85 1.20 -1.02 9.03
C MET A 85 2.52 -0.25 9.07
N ASN A 86 3.30 -0.32 10.16
CA ASN A 86 4.61 0.33 10.24
C ASN A 86 5.61 -0.25 9.23
N GLU A 87 5.56 -1.55 8.98
CA GLU A 87 6.37 -2.21 7.94
C GLU A 87 6.00 -1.71 6.55
N ILE A 88 4.69 -1.65 6.21
CA ILE A 88 4.21 -1.06 4.95
C ILE A 88 4.72 0.38 4.80
N ARG A 89 4.63 1.21 5.86
CA ARG A 89 5.14 2.59 5.81
C ARG A 89 6.64 2.63 5.54
N SER A 90 7.39 1.71 6.13
CA SER A 90 8.84 1.63 5.97
C SER A 90 9.22 1.23 4.54
N ALA A 91 8.51 0.24 3.97
CA ALA A 91 8.66 -0.16 2.58
C ALA A 91 8.31 0.98 1.61
N VAL A 92 7.29 1.79 1.88
CA VAL A 92 6.97 2.96 1.04
C VAL A 92 8.07 4.04 1.10
N LYS A 93 8.69 4.24 2.27
CA LYS A 93 9.79 5.22 2.45
C LYS A 93 11.08 4.79 1.77
N SER A 94 11.35 3.48 1.81
CA SER A 94 12.54 2.85 1.27
C SER A 94 12.14 1.49 0.68
N PRO A 95 11.62 1.46 -0.55
CA PRO A 95 11.22 0.20 -1.19
C PRO A 95 12.40 -0.77 -1.26
N PRO A 96 12.18 -2.06 -0.99
CA PRO A 96 13.16 -3.11 -1.30
C PRO A 96 13.58 -3.04 -2.77
N ASP A 97 14.80 -3.46 -3.09
CA ASP A 97 15.35 -3.35 -4.46
C ASP A 97 14.51 -4.11 -5.51
N ASN A 98 13.89 -5.22 -5.09
CA ASN A 98 13.00 -6.03 -5.91
C ASN A 98 11.54 -5.55 -5.87
N VAL A 99 11.24 -4.39 -5.30
CA VAL A 99 9.87 -3.88 -5.16
C VAL A 99 9.77 -2.48 -5.75
N LYS A 100 8.79 -2.26 -6.62
CA LYS A 100 8.41 -0.95 -7.14
C LYS A 100 7.07 -0.53 -6.57
N ILE A 101 7.02 0.68 -6.03
CA ILE A 101 5.80 1.29 -5.50
C ILE A 101 5.47 2.52 -6.34
N TYR A 102 4.21 2.69 -6.72
CA TYR A 102 3.76 3.80 -7.56
C TYR A 102 2.68 4.61 -6.87
N CYS A 103 2.66 5.91 -7.18
CA CYS A 103 1.65 6.84 -6.71
C CYS A 103 0.98 7.60 -7.87
N ASN A 104 -0.23 8.08 -7.63
CA ASN A 104 -0.92 9.09 -8.43
C ASN A 104 -1.10 10.34 -7.56
N GLY A 105 -0.27 11.36 -7.79
CA GLY A 105 -0.13 12.49 -6.89
C GLY A 105 0.33 12.03 -5.50
N GLU A 106 -0.46 12.32 -4.48
CA GLU A 106 -0.18 11.94 -3.10
C GLU A 106 -0.73 10.56 -2.71
N HIS A 107 -1.46 9.87 -3.60
CA HIS A 107 -2.03 8.56 -3.30
C HIS A 107 -1.10 7.46 -3.79
N VAL A 108 -0.65 6.59 -2.89
CA VAL A 108 0.09 5.38 -3.26
C VAL A 108 -0.93 4.32 -3.69
N THR A 109 -0.81 3.85 -4.92
CA THR A 109 -1.88 3.09 -5.59
C THR A 109 -1.46 1.72 -6.09
N LYS A 110 -0.16 1.45 -6.23
CA LYS A 110 0.32 0.20 -6.83
C LYS A 110 1.64 -0.26 -6.23
N ILE A 111 1.80 -1.57 -6.13
CA ILE A 111 3.05 -2.27 -5.82
C ILE A 111 3.31 -3.32 -6.90
N GLU A 112 4.57 -3.54 -7.25
CA GLU A 112 5.03 -4.61 -8.12
C GLU A 112 6.25 -5.27 -7.48
N VAL A 113 6.24 -6.60 -7.40
CA VAL A 113 7.43 -7.39 -7.04
C VAL A 113 8.11 -7.80 -8.34
N MET A 114 9.38 -7.46 -8.48
CA MET A 114 10.22 -7.84 -9.61
C MET A 114 10.88 -9.18 -9.31
N GLU A 115 10.83 -10.10 -10.28
CA GLU A 115 11.63 -11.32 -10.21
C GLU A 115 13.12 -10.96 -10.23
N GLU A 116 13.91 -11.55 -9.35
CA GLU A 116 15.37 -11.50 -9.45
C GLU A 116 15.75 -12.08 -10.81
N ARG A 117 16.41 -11.29 -11.65
CA ARG A 117 17.09 -11.83 -12.83
C ARG A 117 18.21 -12.71 -12.29
N ASN A 118 17.96 -14.01 -12.21
CA ASN A 118 19.02 -15.01 -12.22
C ASN A 118 19.73 -14.88 -13.57
N GLU A 119 20.66 -13.92 -13.67
CA GLU A 119 21.64 -13.89 -14.73
C GLU A 119 22.49 -15.14 -14.54
N ILE A 120 22.10 -16.22 -15.22
CA ILE A 120 22.96 -17.37 -15.46
C ILE A 120 24.14 -16.80 -16.25
N ILE A 121 25.24 -16.51 -15.55
CA ILE A 121 26.53 -16.29 -16.19
C ILE A 121 26.94 -17.65 -16.76
N LEU A 122 26.74 -17.80 -18.07
CA LEU A 122 27.15 -18.94 -18.87
C LEU A 122 28.60 -18.79 -19.32
#